data_AF-A0A8S3ZQ52-F1
#
_entry.id   AF-A0A8S3ZQ52-F1
#
_cell.length_a   1.000
_cell.length_b   1.000
_cell.length_c   1.000
_cell.angle_alpha   90.00
_cell.angle_beta   90.00
_cell.angle_gamma   90.00
#
_symmetry.space_group_name_H-M   'P 1'
#
loop_
_entity.id
_entity.type
_entity.pdbx_description
1 polymer ?
#
loop_
_entity_poly.entity_id
_entity_poly.type
_entity_poly.pdbx_seq_one_letter_code
_entity_poly.pdbx_strand_id
1 'polypeptide(L)'
;MSMSDEDREIDIESDADDEESPQNFNSDDKRAHHNALERKRRDHIKDSFHSLRDCVPQDDNKTNSSTKASRAQILRQAAEYIIRMRDKTIQNDRHISKLKQQNEELQAQIKALQKSQNGGKTLLSSNFLNDNPGEDDDDDYDSCEDEIVVESPLSKRKKMKVSHS
;
A
#
# COMPACT_ATOMS: atom_id res chain seq x y z
N MET A 1 51.06 4.42 25.17
CA MET A 1 50.24 4.22 23.96
C MET A 1 49.61 2.85 24.09
N SER A 2 48.33 2.80 24.44
CA SER A 2 47.55 1.56 24.55
C SER A 2 46.84 1.38 23.21
N MET A 3 47.19 0.35 22.44
CA MET A 3 46.34 -0.08 21.33
C MET A 3 45.20 -0.88 21.96
N SER A 4 43.99 -0.36 21.88
CA SER A 4 42.79 -1.07 22.32
C SER A 4 42.46 -2.12 21.28
N ASP A 5 42.29 -3.36 21.73
CA ASP A 5 41.84 -4.50 20.96
C ASP A 5 40.46 -4.20 20.33
N GLU A 6 40.46 -3.83 19.05
CA GLU A 6 39.27 -3.62 18.21
C GLU A 6 39.06 -4.77 17.21
N ASP A 7 39.59 -5.96 17.50
CA ASP A 7 39.18 -7.19 16.84
C ASP A 7 37.86 -7.68 17.45
N ARG A 8 36.77 -6.96 17.18
CA ARG A 8 35.42 -7.53 17.30
C ARG A 8 35.27 -8.57 16.22
N GLU A 9 35.55 -9.82 16.55
CA GLU A 9 35.08 -10.97 15.79
C GLU A 9 33.57 -10.79 15.57
N ILE A 10 33.20 -10.55 14.32
CA ILE A 10 31.79 -10.55 13.92
C ILE A 10 31.41 -12.02 13.86
N ASP A 11 30.86 -12.52 14.97
CA ASP A 11 30.25 -13.84 15.04
C ASP A 11 28.97 -13.79 14.21
N ILE A 12 29.11 -14.07 12.91
CA ILE A 12 27.97 -14.33 12.02
C ILE A 12 27.47 -15.71 12.41
N GLU A 13 26.58 -15.75 13.41
CA GLU A 13 25.71 -16.90 13.62
C GLU A 13 24.83 -17.05 12.37
N SER A 14 25.30 -17.90 11.45
CA SER A 14 24.57 -18.35 10.27
C SER A 14 23.43 -19.27 10.71
N ASP A 15 22.35 -18.68 11.21
CA ASP A 15 21.06 -19.35 11.41
C ASP A 15 20.39 -19.56 10.05
N ALA A 16 20.75 -20.64 9.37
CA ALA A 16 20.00 -21.23 8.27
C ALA A 16 20.40 -22.69 8.05
N ASP A 17 19.61 -23.59 8.63
CA ASP A 17 19.43 -25.02 8.31
C ASP A 17 19.82 -25.45 6.88
N ASP A 18 21.11 -25.71 6.63
CA ASP A 18 21.60 -26.55 5.51
C ASP A 18 22.93 -27.19 5.90
N GLU A 19 22.94 -27.93 7.01
CA GLU A 19 23.99 -28.89 7.34
C GLU A 19 23.90 -30.13 6.42
N GLU A 20 24.04 -29.94 5.10
CA GLU A 20 24.66 -30.95 4.26
C GLU A 20 26.17 -30.69 4.27
N SER A 21 26.83 -31.39 5.21
CA SER A 21 28.28 -31.64 5.31
C SER A 21 29.01 -31.45 3.97
N PRO A 22 30.25 -30.91 3.94
CA PRO A 22 31.06 -30.85 2.73
C PRO A 22 31.52 -32.26 2.35
N GLN A 23 30.59 -33.09 1.88
CA GLN A 23 30.86 -34.27 1.10
C GLN A 23 31.73 -33.80 -0.05
N ASN A 24 32.83 -34.51 -0.24
CA ASN A 24 33.88 -34.21 -1.19
C ASN A 24 33.33 -34.37 -2.63
N PHE A 25 32.47 -33.44 -3.04
CA PHE A 25 31.86 -33.40 -4.35
C PHE A 25 32.97 -33.21 -5.37
N ASN A 26 33.04 -34.14 -6.33
CA ASN A 26 33.91 -33.96 -7.48
C ASN A 26 33.55 -32.63 -8.16
N SER A 27 34.49 -32.03 -8.89
CA SER A 27 34.25 -30.75 -9.58
C SER A 27 33.00 -30.77 -10.46
N ASP A 28 32.66 -31.94 -11.00
CA ASP A 28 31.48 -32.17 -11.82
C ASP A 28 30.17 -32.13 -11.02
N ASP A 29 30.17 -32.64 -9.79
CA ASP A 29 29.01 -32.62 -8.89
C ASP A 29 28.70 -31.19 -8.43
N LYS A 30 29.73 -30.39 -8.12
CA LYS A 30 29.58 -28.97 -7.79
C LYS A 30 28.96 -28.19 -8.96
N ARG A 31 29.40 -28.49 -10.18
CA ARG A 31 28.86 -27.88 -11.41
C ARG A 31 27.42 -28.30 -11.67
N ALA A 32 27.08 -29.57 -11.44
CA ALA A 32 25.72 -30.07 -11.57
C ALA A 32 24.77 -29.40 -10.56
N HIS A 33 25.18 -29.32 -9.28
CA HIS A 33 24.42 -28.66 -8.23
C HIS A 33 24.17 -27.18 -8.54
N HIS A 34 25.22 -26.45 -8.94
CA HIS A 34 25.09 -25.05 -9.36
C HIS A 34 24.09 -24.89 -10.53
N ASN A 35 24.15 -25.76 -11.54
CA ASN A 35 23.20 -25.74 -12.67
C ASN A 35 21.75 -26.03 -12.24
N ALA A 36 21.57 -26.90 -11.24
CA ALA A 36 20.26 -27.21 -10.68
C ALA A 36 19.67 -26.00 -9.94
N LEU A 37 20.46 -25.37 -9.07
CA LEU A 37 20.06 -24.15 -8.36
C LEU A 37 19.72 -23.01 -9.32
N GLU A 38 20.54 -22.81 -10.34
CA GLU A 38 20.31 -21.80 -11.37
C GLU A 38 19.00 -22.05 -12.13
N ARG A 39 18.69 -23.32 -12.44
CA ARG A 39 17.41 -23.68 -13.08
C ARG A 39 16.24 -23.34 -12.19
N LYS A 40 16.30 -23.70 -10.91
CA LYS A 40 15.28 -23.33 -9.91
C LYS A 40 15.08 -21.81 -9.84
N ARG A 41 16.17 -21.03 -9.82
CA ARG A 41 16.11 -19.55 -9.84
C ARG A 41 15.41 -19.03 -11.11
N ARG A 42 15.75 -19.58 -12.28
CA ARG A 42 15.12 -19.17 -13.55
C ARG A 42 13.63 -19.51 -13.62
N ASP A 43 13.22 -20.62 -13.03
CA ASP A 43 11.81 -21.00 -12.95
C ASP A 43 11.03 -20.05 -12.04
N HIS A 44 11.57 -19.69 -10.87
CA HIS A 44 10.95 -18.66 -10.02
C HIS A 44 10.81 -17.31 -10.74
N ILE A 45 11.85 -16.86 -11.46
CA ILE A 45 11.79 -15.62 -12.23
C ILE A 45 10.72 -15.72 -13.32
N LYS A 46 10.65 -16.86 -14.01
CA LYS A 46 9.65 -17.12 -15.05
C LYS A 46 8.24 -17.00 -14.48
N ASP A 47 7.98 -17.58 -13.31
CA ASP A 47 6.69 -17.50 -12.64
C ASP A 47 6.35 -16.06 -12.22
N SER A 48 7.32 -15.30 -11.69
CA SER A 48 7.15 -13.87 -11.42
C SER A 48 6.79 -13.06 -12.66
N PHE A 49 7.34 -13.39 -13.83
CA PHE A 49 6.95 -12.76 -15.10
C PHE A 49 5.52 -13.10 -15.52
N HIS A 50 5.05 -14.32 -15.29
CA HIS A 50 3.66 -14.70 -15.54
C HIS A 50 2.72 -13.93 -14.60
N SER A 51 3.01 -13.91 -13.30
CA SER A 51 2.22 -13.14 -12.33
C SER A 51 2.18 -11.65 -12.67
N LEU A 52 3.32 -11.05 -13.06
CA LEU A 52 3.37 -9.65 -13.47
C LEU A 52 2.50 -9.38 -14.69
N ARG A 53 2.55 -10.26 -15.70
CA ARG A 53 1.70 -10.15 -16.90
C ARG A 53 0.23 -10.17 -16.53
N ASP A 54 -0.18 -11.08 -15.65
CA ASP A 54 -1.59 -11.26 -15.30
C ASP A 54 -2.13 -10.09 -14.46
N CYS A 55 -1.27 -9.37 -13.73
CA CYS A 55 -1.62 -8.15 -13.00
C CYS A 55 -1.73 -6.88 -13.88
N VAL A 56 -1.17 -6.89 -15.09
CA VAL A 56 -1.16 -5.73 -15.98
C VAL A 56 -2.24 -5.93 -17.05
N PRO A 57 -3.31 -5.11 -17.07
CA PRO A 57 -4.31 -5.14 -18.14
C PRO A 57 -3.63 -5.02 -19.50
N GLN A 58 -3.88 -5.99 -20.37
CA GLN A 58 -3.41 -5.91 -21.74
C GLN A 58 -4.43 -5.11 -22.55
N ASP A 59 -3.96 -4.14 -23.33
CA ASP A 59 -4.82 -3.47 -24.29
C ASP A 59 -5.17 -4.50 -25.38
N ASP A 60 -6.38 -5.06 -25.31
CA ASP A 60 -6.91 -6.14 -26.16
C ASP A 60 -6.76 -5.87 -27.67
N ASN A 61 -6.49 -4.62 -28.06
CA ASN A 61 -6.42 -4.16 -29.43
C ASN A 61 -5.09 -4.37 -30.17
N LYS A 62 -4.00 -4.85 -29.53
CA LYS A 62 -2.70 -4.98 -30.23
C LYS A 62 -2.09 -6.36 -30.34
N THR A 63 -2.45 -7.32 -29.49
CA THR A 63 -1.93 -8.69 -29.58
C THR A 63 -2.91 -9.69 -28.99
N ASN A 64 -3.67 -10.38 -29.85
CA ASN A 64 -4.61 -11.46 -29.50
C ASN A 64 -3.90 -12.75 -28.98
N SER A 65 -2.97 -12.62 -28.04
CA SER A 65 -2.37 -13.77 -27.36
C SER A 65 -1.69 -13.33 -26.06
N SER A 66 -2.47 -13.26 -24.98
CA SER A 66 -1.97 -13.05 -23.61
C SER A 66 -0.89 -14.07 -23.22
N THR A 67 -0.84 -15.23 -23.87
CA THR A 67 0.16 -16.27 -23.65
C THR A 67 1.51 -16.04 -24.33
N LYS A 68 1.66 -15.03 -25.20
CA LYS A 68 2.87 -14.83 -26.04
C LYS A 68 3.63 -13.53 -25.80
N ALA A 69 3.31 -12.76 -24.76
CA ALA A 69 4.03 -11.53 -24.45
C ALA A 69 5.51 -11.82 -24.07
N SER A 70 6.45 -11.17 -24.75
CA SER A 70 7.88 -11.29 -24.43
C SER A 70 8.21 -10.62 -23.08
N ARG A 71 9.30 -11.03 -22.42
CA ARG A 71 9.76 -10.41 -21.15
C ARG A 71 9.90 -8.89 -21.26
N ALA A 72 10.49 -8.41 -22.36
CA ALA A 72 10.65 -6.98 -22.59
C ALA A 72 9.31 -6.25 -22.77
N GLN A 73 8.32 -6.88 -23.41
CA GLN A 73 6.97 -6.32 -23.52
C GLN A 73 6.27 -6.26 -22.16
N ILE A 74 6.38 -7.32 -21.35
CA ILE A 74 5.79 -7.35 -19.99
C ILE A 74 6.35 -6.19 -19.16
N LEU A 75 7.68 -5.97 -19.18
CA LEU A 75 8.29 -4.86 -18.44
C LEU A 75 7.83 -3.49 -18.95
N ARG A 76 7.76 -3.29 -20.27
CA ARG A 76 7.28 -2.02 -20.84
C ARG A 76 5.82 -1.74 -20.48
N GLN A 77 4.94 -2.72 -20.67
CA GLN A 77 3.52 -2.59 -20.34
C GLN A 77 3.32 -2.34 -18.85
N ALA A 78 4.08 -3.01 -17.97
CA ALA A 78 4.03 -2.76 -16.53
C ALA A 78 4.46 -1.34 -16.17
N ALA A 79 5.56 -0.84 -16.76
CA ALA A 79 6.03 0.53 -16.53
C ALA A 79 5.00 1.57 -17.01
N GLU A 80 4.47 1.40 -18.23
CA GLU A 80 3.41 2.25 -18.78
C GLU A 80 2.15 2.20 -17.91
N TYR A 81 1.78 1.02 -17.41
CA TYR A 81 0.62 0.85 -16.55
C TYR A 81 0.77 1.57 -15.21
N ILE A 82 1.93 1.45 -14.57
CA ILE A 82 2.21 2.17 -13.33
C ILE A 82 2.12 3.69 -13.54
N ILE A 83 2.70 4.22 -14.61
CA ILE A 83 2.65 5.66 -14.93
C ILE A 83 1.20 6.10 -15.13
N ARG A 84 0.45 5.40 -15.98
CA ARG A 84 -0.97 5.70 -16.25
C ARG A 84 -1.82 5.67 -14.99
N MET A 85 -1.59 4.69 -14.11
CA MET A 85 -2.34 4.58 -12.86
C MET A 85 -2.02 5.70 -11.88
N ARG A 86 -0.76 6.18 -11.82
CA ARG A 86 -0.39 7.37 -11.03
C ARG A 86 -1.09 8.62 -11.54
N ASP A 87 -1.07 8.85 -12.86
CA ASP A 87 -1.76 10.00 -13.47
C ASP A 87 -3.27 9.95 -13.22
N LYS A 88 -3.86 8.75 -13.31
CA LYS A 88 -5.29 8.53 -13.03
C LYS A 88 -5.63 8.81 -11.56
N THR A 89 -4.79 8.41 -10.61
CA THR A 89 -4.98 8.75 -9.19
C THR A 89 -4.98 10.26 -8.99
N ILE A 90 -3.99 10.97 -9.53
CA ILE A 90 -3.90 12.44 -9.45
C ILE A 90 -5.14 13.11 -10.05
N GLN A 91 -5.61 12.62 -11.20
CA GLN A 91 -6.82 13.13 -11.83
C GLN A 91 -8.06 12.90 -10.95
N ASN A 92 -8.20 11.70 -10.39
CA ASN A 92 -9.29 11.37 -9.48
C ASN A 92 -9.27 12.26 -8.23
N ASP A 93 -8.11 12.51 -7.65
CA ASP A 93 -7.96 13.39 -6.49
C ASP A 93 -8.40 14.82 -6.81
N ARG A 94 -8.03 15.34 -7.99
CA ARG A 94 -8.52 16.64 -8.47
C ARG A 94 -10.04 16.66 -8.62
N HIS A 95 -10.63 15.59 -9.17
CA HIS A 95 -12.08 15.48 -9.30
C HIS A 95 -12.77 15.45 -7.93
N ILE A 96 -12.22 14.68 -6.98
CA ILE A 96 -12.72 14.60 -5.60
C ILE A 96 -12.66 15.99 -4.94
N SER A 97 -11.54 16.70 -5.05
CA SER A 97 -11.40 18.05 -4.47
C SER A 97 -12.41 19.04 -5.05
N LYS A 98 -12.63 19.00 -6.38
CA LYS A 98 -13.65 19.83 -7.03
C LYS A 98 -15.05 19.51 -6.54
N LEU A 99 -15.41 18.23 -6.44
CA LEU A 99 -16.71 17.80 -5.93
C LEU A 99 -16.91 18.18 -4.46
N LYS A 100 -15.87 18.10 -3.64
CA LYS A 100 -15.91 18.56 -2.24
C LYS A 100 -16.21 20.06 -2.16
N GLN A 101 -15.50 20.89 -2.93
CA GLN A 101 -15.75 22.33 -3.00
C GLN A 101 -17.19 22.64 -3.43
N GLN A 102 -17.67 21.97 -4.49
CA GLN A 102 -19.05 22.14 -4.96
C GLN A 102 -20.08 21.73 -3.90
N ASN A 103 -19.84 20.65 -3.17
CA ASN A 103 -20.71 20.22 -2.09
C ASN A 103 -20.72 21.24 -0.93
N GLU A 104 -19.56 21.79 -0.57
CA GLU A 104 -19.45 22.82 0.47
C GLU A 104 -20.23 24.09 0.07
N GLU A 105 -20.07 24.55 -1.17
CA GLU A 105 -20.82 25.69 -1.70
C GLU A 105 -22.33 25.46 -1.66
N LEU A 106 -22.78 24.27 -2.07
CA LEU A 106 -24.20 23.90 -2.03
C LEU A 106 -24.72 23.79 -0.59
N GLN A 107 -23.95 23.22 0.33
CA GLN A 107 -24.30 23.16 1.74
C GLN A 107 -24.42 24.56 2.36
N ALA A 108 -23.51 25.47 2.01
CA ALA A 108 -23.57 26.87 2.45
C ALA A 108 -24.83 27.57 1.93
N GLN A 109 -25.19 27.35 0.66
CA GLN A 109 -26.43 27.88 0.06
C GLN A 109 -27.68 27.33 0.77
N ILE A 110 -27.73 26.02 1.03
CA ILE A 110 -28.84 25.39 1.76
C ILE A 110 -28.98 26.00 3.16
N LYS A 111 -27.88 26.15 3.90
CA LYS A 111 -27.87 26.76 5.24
C LYS A 111 -28.36 28.21 5.21
N ALA A 112 -27.96 29.00 4.22
CA ALA A 112 -28.41 30.38 4.05
C ALA A 112 -29.93 30.47 3.76
N LEU A 113 -30.42 29.61 2.86
CA LEU A 113 -31.85 29.54 2.54
C LEU A 113 -32.69 29.10 3.74
N GLN A 114 -32.24 28.10 4.50
CA GLN A 114 -32.91 27.65 5.73
C GLN A 114 -33.02 28.79 6.76
N LYS A 115 -31.94 29.57 6.98
CA LYS A 115 -31.98 30.75 7.85
C LYS A 115 -33.01 31.80 7.39
N SER A 116 -33.07 32.08 6.09
CA SER A 116 -34.05 33.02 5.52
C SER A 116 -35.50 32.51 5.64
N GLN A 117 -35.71 31.21 5.44
CA GLN A 117 -37.04 30.60 5.49
C GLN A 117 -37.59 30.49 6.94
N ASN A 118 -36.71 30.31 7.92
CA ASN A 118 -37.06 30.38 9.34
C ASN A 118 -37.37 31.81 9.79
N GLY A 119 -36.73 32.83 9.21
CA GLY A 119 -37.03 34.25 9.47
C GLY A 119 -38.44 34.69 9.04
N GLY A 120 -39.05 34.03 8.05
CA GLY A 120 -40.41 34.32 7.59
C GLY A 120 -41.53 33.62 8.36
N LYS A 121 -41.21 32.61 9.19
CA LYS A 121 -42.20 31.86 9.99
C LYS A 121 -42.24 32.27 11.47
N THR A 122 -41.25 33.02 11.95
CA THR A 122 -41.21 33.58 13.32
C THR A 122 -41.98 34.89 13.45
N LEU A 123 -43.23 34.93 12.95
CA LEU A 123 -44.19 36.01 13.28
C LEU A 123 -45.56 35.49 13.70
N LEU A 124 -45.72 34.17 13.93
CA LEU A 124 -47.00 33.58 14.34
C LEU A 124 -46.94 32.76 15.65
N SER A 125 -45.82 32.74 16.36
CA SER A 125 -45.74 32.07 17.67
C SER A 125 -45.19 33.01 18.74
N SER A 126 -45.91 34.12 18.98
CA SER A 126 -45.84 34.80 20.27
C SER A 126 -46.60 33.96 21.29
N ASN A 127 -45.83 33.28 22.14
CA ASN A 127 -46.13 32.83 23.50
C ASN A 127 -45.41 31.52 23.71
N PHE A 128 -44.37 31.50 24.52
CA PHE A 128 -44.34 30.85 25.82
C PHE A 128 -42.91 31.01 26.37
N LEU A 129 -42.84 31.68 27.51
CA LEU A 129 -41.68 31.90 28.34
C LEU A 129 -40.86 30.60 28.50
N ASN A 130 -39.55 30.66 28.29
CA ASN A 130 -38.63 30.02 29.23
C ASN A 130 -37.21 30.59 29.06
N ASP A 131 -36.85 31.49 29.99
CA ASP A 131 -35.47 31.77 30.35
C ASP A 131 -34.86 30.49 30.96
N ASN A 132 -33.74 30.02 30.41
CA ASN A 132 -32.77 29.24 31.18
C ASN A 132 -31.36 29.58 30.65
N PRO A 133 -30.54 30.33 31.40
CA PRO A 133 -29.15 30.56 31.07
C PRO A 133 -28.30 29.48 31.77
N GLY A 134 -27.58 28.69 30.99
CA GLY A 134 -26.61 27.74 31.54
C GLY A 134 -26.39 26.57 30.61
N GLU A 135 -25.27 26.59 29.91
CA GLU A 135 -24.26 25.52 29.89
C GLU A 135 -23.22 25.90 28.83
N ASP A 136 -22.06 26.26 29.35
CA ASP A 136 -20.79 26.34 28.65
C ASP A 136 -20.48 24.97 28.03
N ASP A 137 -20.17 24.94 26.73
CA ASP A 137 -19.39 23.88 26.12
C ASP A 137 -18.39 24.55 25.16
N ASP A 138 -17.23 24.85 25.73
CA ASP A 138 -16.01 25.19 25.01
C ASP A 138 -15.46 23.91 24.34
N ASP A 139 -15.84 23.67 23.08
CA ASP A 139 -15.17 22.64 22.28
C ASP A 139 -13.83 23.17 21.74
N ASP A 140 -12.77 22.84 22.47
CA ASP A 140 -11.35 22.96 22.14
C ASP A 140 -11.02 22.16 20.86
N TYR A 141 -10.79 22.87 19.75
CA TYR A 141 -10.39 22.29 18.47
C TYR A 141 -8.87 22.02 18.48
N ASP A 142 -8.47 20.86 19.02
CA ASP A 142 -7.10 20.38 18.93
C ASP A 142 -6.81 19.85 17.51
N SER A 143 -5.96 20.59 16.79
CA SER A 143 -5.49 20.25 15.45
C SER A 143 -4.31 19.28 15.57
N CYS A 144 -4.58 17.97 15.59
CA CYS A 144 -3.52 16.96 15.51
C CYS A 144 -2.98 16.84 14.07
N GLU A 145 -1.70 17.20 13.91
CA GLU A 145 -0.91 16.91 12.72
C GLU A 145 -0.51 15.42 12.75
N ASP A 146 -1.20 14.56 12.01
CA ASP A 146 -0.77 13.16 11.86
C ASP A 146 0.16 13.01 10.64
N GLU A 147 1.45 12.86 10.95
CA GLU A 147 2.48 12.44 9.99
C GLU A 147 2.16 11.05 9.42
N ILE A 148 2.05 10.97 8.08
CA ILE A 148 1.86 9.70 7.39
C ILE A 148 3.22 8.98 7.30
N VAL A 149 3.53 8.14 8.29
CA VAL A 149 4.63 7.17 8.20
C VAL A 149 4.20 6.02 7.29
N VAL A 150 4.84 5.92 6.14
CA VAL A 150 4.59 4.85 5.15
C VAL A 150 5.29 3.57 5.62
N GLU A 151 4.63 2.75 6.44
CA GLU A 151 5.14 1.44 6.83
C GLU A 151 4.73 0.36 5.80
N SER A 152 5.72 -0.39 5.31
CA SER A 152 5.54 -1.46 4.31
C SER A 152 4.88 -2.70 4.95
N PRO A 153 4.08 -3.49 4.21
CA PRO A 153 3.27 -4.55 4.82
C PRO A 153 4.13 -5.75 5.28
N LEU A 154 3.90 -6.16 6.54
CA LEU A 154 4.48 -7.35 7.17
C LEU A 154 4.09 -8.66 6.43
N SER A 155 5.10 -9.48 6.17
CA SER A 155 4.98 -10.84 5.63
C SER A 155 4.42 -11.82 6.68
N LYS A 156 3.33 -12.53 6.34
CA LYS A 156 2.70 -13.52 7.23
C LYS A 156 3.54 -14.80 7.32
N ARG A 157 4.20 -15.05 8.46
CA ARG A 157 4.78 -16.36 8.78
C ARG A 157 3.70 -17.33 9.27
N LYS A 158 3.74 -18.55 8.75
CA LYS A 158 2.82 -19.68 8.99
C LYS A 158 3.17 -20.34 10.34
N LYS A 159 2.21 -20.44 11.27
CA LYS A 159 2.43 -21.16 12.55
C LYS A 159 2.29 -22.67 12.34
N MET A 160 3.31 -23.43 12.73
CA MET A 160 3.21 -24.89 12.90
C MET A 160 2.59 -25.22 14.26
N LYS A 161 1.72 -26.23 14.27
CA LYS A 161 0.94 -26.69 15.41
C LYS A 161 1.72 -27.83 16.07
N VAL A 162 2.18 -27.62 17.30
CA VAL A 162 2.80 -28.67 18.13
C VAL A 162 1.68 -29.54 18.71
N SER A 163 1.71 -30.84 18.43
CA SER A 163 0.85 -31.85 19.05
C SER A 163 1.58 -32.48 20.24
N HIS A 164 0.99 -32.38 21.43
CA HIS A 164 1.34 -33.20 22.59
C HIS A 164 0.46 -34.46 22.59
N SER A 165 1.09 -35.63 22.62
CA SER A 165 0.68 -36.86 23.33
C SER A 165 1.81 -37.88 23.22
#